data_AF-A0A323TIX5-F1
#
_entry.id   AF-A0A323TIX5-F1
#
_cell.length_a   1.000
_cell.length_b   1.000
_cell.length_c   1.000
_cell.angle_alpha   90.00
_cell.angle_beta   90.00
_cell.angle_gamma   90.00
#
_symmetry.space_group_name_H-M   'P 1'
#
loop_
_entity.id
_entity.type
_entity.pdbx_description
1 polymer ?
#
loop_
_entity_poly.entity_id
_entity_poly.type
_entity_poly.pdbx_seq_one_letter_code
_entity_poly.pdbx_strand_id
1 'polypeptide(L)'
;MAEEQSIAIKKMADRIVKGYEAVHKKNYQEAKELLEPLVPLFHQEEKPNVTLLCYVSIAQIATRDIDAYLGTYEELKKHEPKTDKEAALVKRVDEMFEELMKAIDSDTLNE
;
A
#
# COMPACT_ATOMS: atom_id res chain seq x y z
N MET A 1 -18.25 23.53 13.21
CA MET A 1 -16.89 23.75 12.66
C MET A 1 -15.81 22.88 13.31
N ALA A 2 -15.46 23.01 14.59
CA ALA A 2 -14.41 22.17 15.20
C ALA A 2 -14.84 20.70 15.45
N GLU A 3 -16.11 20.47 15.80
CA GLU A 3 -16.64 19.11 16.02
C GLU A 3 -16.78 18.29 14.73
N GLU A 4 -17.21 18.91 13.63
CA GLU A 4 -17.37 18.25 12.33
C GLU A 4 -16.02 17.82 11.73
N GLN A 5 -14.98 18.65 11.86
CA GLN A 5 -13.61 18.29 11.49
C GLN A 5 -13.10 17.10 12.31
N SER A 6 -13.40 17.04 13.61
CA SER A 6 -13.03 15.91 14.46
C SER A 6 -13.72 14.60 14.03
N ILE A 7 -15.00 14.66 13.63
CA ILE A 7 -15.73 13.47 13.15
C ILE A 7 -15.18 12.97 11.82
N ALA A 8 -14.88 13.88 10.88
CA ALA A 8 -14.32 13.51 9.58
C ALA A 8 -12.95 12.83 9.70
N ILE A 9 -12.06 13.39 10.54
CA ILE A 9 -10.74 12.81 10.80
C ILE A 9 -10.85 11.42 11.43
N LYS A 10 -11.74 11.24 12.42
CA LYS A 10 -11.97 9.92 13.03
C LYS A 10 -12.43 8.89 12.00
N LYS A 11 -13.38 9.23 11.14
CA LYS A 11 -13.85 8.32 10.08
C LYS A 11 -12.75 7.92 9.10
N MET A 12 -11.84 8.85 8.76
CA MET A 12 -10.69 8.54 7.92
C MET A 12 -9.69 7.62 8.63
N ALA A 13 -9.39 7.89 9.90
CA ALA A 13 -8.53 7.03 10.70
C ALA A 13 -9.10 5.61 10.84
N ASP A 14 -10.40 5.48 11.11
CA ASP A 14 -11.10 4.19 11.15
C ASP A 14 -11.02 3.46 9.81
N ARG A 15 -11.12 4.20 8.69
CA ARG A 15 -10.99 3.63 7.34
C ARG A 15 -9.59 3.07 7.10
N ILE A 16 -8.54 3.76 7.54
CA ILE A 16 -7.16 3.28 7.46
C ILE A 16 -6.99 2.00 8.28
N VAL A 17 -7.44 2.00 9.53
CA VAL A 17 -7.33 0.82 10.42
C VAL A 17 -8.05 -0.38 9.81
N LYS A 18 -9.28 -0.18 9.32
CA LYS A 18 -10.03 -1.24 8.61
C LYS A 18 -9.32 -1.73 7.37
N GLY A 19 -8.71 -0.85 6.59
CA GLY A 19 -7.94 -1.22 5.42
C GLY A 19 -6.73 -2.10 5.76
N TYR A 20 -5.99 -1.78 6.82
CA TYR A 20 -4.87 -2.61 7.29
C TYR A 20 -5.35 -3.97 7.79
N GLU A 21 -6.45 -4.01 8.55
CA GLU A 21 -7.07 -5.27 8.96
C GLU A 21 -7.54 -6.11 7.77
N ALA A 22 -8.10 -5.49 6.73
CA ALA A 22 -8.54 -6.17 5.53
C ALA A 22 -7.36 -6.85 4.80
N VAL A 23 -6.19 -6.21 4.73
CA VAL A 23 -4.96 -6.86 4.23
C VAL A 23 -4.58 -8.08 5.06
N HIS A 24 -4.60 -7.98 6.40
CA HIS A 24 -4.29 -9.11 7.27
C HIS A 24 -5.30 -10.26 7.13
N LYS A 25 -6.57 -9.95 6.86
CA LYS A 25 -7.64 -10.91 6.61
C LYS A 25 -7.66 -11.42 5.16
N LYS A 26 -6.71 -11.00 4.31
CA LYS A 26 -6.63 -11.30 2.87
C LYS A 26 -7.83 -10.82 2.07
N ASN A 27 -8.60 -9.85 2.58
CA ASN A 27 -9.66 -9.18 1.83
C ASN A 27 -9.07 -8.00 1.04
N TYR A 28 -8.28 -8.32 0.02
CA TYR A 28 -7.45 -7.32 -0.68
C TYR A 28 -8.27 -6.32 -1.49
N GLN A 29 -9.41 -6.72 -2.05
CA GLN A 29 -10.30 -5.80 -2.75
C GLN A 29 -10.85 -4.73 -1.80
N GLU A 30 -11.36 -5.15 -0.64
CA GLU A 30 -11.81 -4.21 0.40
C GLU A 30 -10.67 -3.32 0.89
N ALA A 31 -9.49 -3.90 1.14
CA ALA A 31 -8.32 -3.13 1.56
C ALA A 31 -7.95 -2.04 0.56
N LYS A 32 -7.92 -2.37 -0.75
CA LYS A 32 -7.63 -1.43 -1.82
C LYS A 32 -8.67 -0.30 -1.84
N GLU A 33 -9.95 -0.63 -1.84
CA GLU A 33 -11.04 0.35 -1.84
C GLU A 33 -10.98 1.26 -0.62
N LEU A 34 -10.61 0.74 0.55
CA LEU A 34 -10.50 1.53 1.78
C LEU A 34 -9.27 2.45 1.76
N LEU A 35 -8.12 1.98 1.30
CA LEU A 35 -6.84 2.66 1.49
C LEU A 35 -6.43 3.55 0.32
N GLU A 36 -6.63 3.12 -0.92
CA GLU A 36 -6.12 3.81 -2.12
C GLU A 36 -6.63 5.26 -2.25
N PRO A 37 -7.92 5.57 -2.02
CA PRO A 37 -8.41 6.95 -2.06
C PRO A 37 -7.79 7.86 -0.98
N LEU A 38 -7.17 7.27 0.05
CA LEU A 38 -6.57 8.00 1.16
C LEU A 38 -5.10 8.35 0.93
N VAL A 39 -4.43 7.72 -0.05
CA VAL A 39 -3.02 8.00 -0.38
C VAL A 39 -2.76 9.49 -0.57
N PRO A 40 -3.45 10.24 -1.46
CA PRO A 40 -3.16 11.66 -1.67
C PRO A 40 -3.44 12.55 -0.44
N LEU A 41 -4.21 12.06 0.54
CA LEU A 41 -4.53 12.79 1.76
C LEU A 41 -3.50 12.56 2.87
N PHE A 42 -2.93 11.36 2.93
CA PHE A 42 -2.09 10.91 4.05
C PHE A 42 -0.64 10.63 3.68
N HIS A 43 -0.31 10.65 2.38
CA HIS A 43 1.04 10.55 1.87
C HIS A 43 1.35 11.79 1.02
N GLN A 44 2.42 12.50 1.37
CA GLN A 44 2.98 13.63 0.64
C GLN A 44 4.50 13.48 0.62
N GLU A 45 5.17 14.07 -0.36
CA GLU A 45 6.63 13.97 -0.51
C GLU A 45 7.38 14.44 0.74
N GLU A 46 6.94 15.55 1.37
CA GLU A 46 7.55 16.08 2.60
C GLU A 46 7.14 15.31 3.87
N LYS A 47 6.05 14.54 3.81
CA LYS A 47 5.51 13.76 4.92
C LYS A 47 5.08 12.38 4.44
N PRO A 48 6.04 11.52 4.09
CA PRO A 48 5.73 10.23 3.52
C PRO A 48 5.13 9.31 4.56
N ASN A 49 4.05 8.64 4.18
CA ASN A 49 3.45 7.56 4.96
C ASN A 49 3.79 6.21 4.32
N VAL A 50 4.99 5.73 4.67
CA VAL A 50 5.55 4.46 4.17
C VAL A 50 4.62 3.29 4.49
N THR A 51 4.08 3.26 5.71
CA THR A 51 3.13 2.22 6.14
C THR A 51 1.92 2.15 5.20
N LEU A 52 1.27 3.29 4.91
CA LEU A 52 0.13 3.33 4.00
C LEU A 52 0.49 2.85 2.60
N LEU A 53 1.61 3.33 2.05
CA LEU A 53 2.09 2.90 0.73
C LEU A 53 2.31 1.38 0.68
N CYS A 54 2.92 0.78 1.71
CA CYS A 54 3.11 -0.67 1.75
C CYS A 54 1.78 -1.43 1.73
N TYR A 55 0.80 -1.05 2.56
CA TYR A 55 -0.49 -1.75 2.60
C TYR A 55 -1.30 -1.57 1.31
N VAL A 56 -1.24 -0.40 0.68
CA VAL A 56 -1.86 -0.14 -0.62
C VAL A 56 -1.21 -1.00 -1.70
N SER A 57 0.13 -1.01 -1.75
CA SER A 57 0.91 -1.81 -2.68
C SER A 57 0.58 -3.30 -2.55
N ILE A 58 0.54 -3.85 -1.33
CA ILE A 58 0.14 -5.25 -1.07
C ILE A 58 -1.28 -5.53 -1.60
N ALA A 59 -2.23 -4.62 -1.39
CA ALA A 59 -3.60 -4.80 -1.87
C ALA A 59 -3.67 -4.77 -3.41
N GLN A 60 -2.98 -3.82 -4.06
CA GLN A 60 -2.96 -3.66 -5.51
C GLN A 60 -2.44 -4.93 -6.21
N ILE A 61 -1.25 -5.41 -5.85
CA ILE A 61 -0.68 -6.63 -6.46
C ILE A 61 -1.54 -7.87 -6.18
N ALA A 62 -2.11 -8.00 -4.97
CA ALA A 62 -2.97 -9.14 -4.65
C ALA A 62 -4.31 -9.10 -5.42
N THR A 63 -4.76 -7.91 -5.83
CA THR A 63 -5.90 -7.72 -6.74
C THR A 63 -5.51 -7.74 -8.22
N ARG A 64 -4.24 -8.03 -8.54
CA ARG A 64 -3.67 -8.04 -9.90
C ARG A 64 -3.73 -6.68 -10.62
N ASP A 65 -3.79 -5.59 -9.86
CA ASP A 65 -3.63 -4.25 -10.41
C ASP A 65 -2.15 -3.91 -10.49
N ILE A 66 -1.50 -4.43 -11.53
CA ILE A 66 -0.05 -4.36 -11.68
C ILE A 66 0.42 -2.93 -11.96
N ASP A 67 -0.30 -2.16 -12.76
CA ASP A 67 0.07 -0.78 -13.08
C ASP A 67 0.03 0.11 -11.83
N ALA A 68 -1.04 0.02 -11.04
CA ALA A 68 -1.15 0.77 -9.79
C ALA A 68 -0.11 0.31 -8.76
N TYR A 69 0.17 -0.99 -8.72
CA TYR A 69 1.22 -1.55 -7.88
C TYR A 69 2.60 -0.98 -8.21
N LEU A 70 2.99 -0.98 -9.50
CA LEU A 70 4.30 -0.50 -9.93
C LEU A 70 4.47 0.99 -9.61
N GLY A 71 3.45 1.82 -9.86
CA GLY A 71 3.50 3.23 -9.49
C GLY A 71 3.66 3.45 -7.98
N THR A 72 2.94 2.66 -7.17
CA THR A 72 3.05 2.74 -5.71
C THR A 72 4.40 2.22 -5.21
N TYR A 73 4.95 1.19 -5.85
CA TYR A 73 6.25 0.63 -5.53
C TYR A 73 7.37 1.63 -5.85
N GLU A 74 7.35 2.25 -7.03
CA GLU A 74 8.30 3.30 -7.40
C GLU A 74 8.27 4.47 -6.42
N GLU A 75 7.07 4.90 -6.00
CA GLU A 75 6.94 5.93 -4.96
C GLU A 75 7.53 5.45 -3.63
N LEU A 76 7.25 4.22 -3.21
CA LEU A 76 7.78 3.64 -1.98
C LEU A 76 9.30 3.63 -1.96
N LYS A 77 9.98 3.35 -3.08
CA LYS A 77 11.45 3.32 -3.15
C LYS A 77 12.12 4.69 -2.97
N LYS A 78 11.37 5.79 -3.06
CA LYS A 78 11.89 7.15 -2.79
C LYS A 78 12.05 7.43 -1.29
N HIS A 79 11.44 6.60 -0.43
CA HIS A 79 11.31 6.87 0.99
C HIS A 79 12.01 5.80 1.83
N GLU A 80 12.79 6.24 2.82
CA GLU A 80 13.41 5.32 3.77
C GLU A 80 12.44 4.96 4.91
N PRO A 81 12.33 3.67 5.30
CA PRO A 81 11.57 3.27 6.47
C PRO A 81 12.20 3.83 7.74
N LYS A 82 11.38 4.38 8.63
CA LYS A 82 11.85 5.01 9.88
C LYS A 82 11.78 4.08 11.08
N THR A 83 11.14 2.92 10.93
CA THR A 83 10.94 1.95 12.01
C THR A 83 11.15 0.53 11.49
N ASP A 84 11.48 -0.41 12.38
CA ASP A 84 11.63 -1.84 12.05
C ASP A 84 10.35 -2.42 11.43
N LYS A 85 9.18 -1.93 11.87
CA LYS A 85 7.89 -2.35 11.30
C LYS A 85 7.75 -1.90 9.86
N GLU A 86 8.11 -0.66 9.55
CA GLU A 86 8.12 -0.16 8.18
C GLU A 86 9.15 -0.91 7.33
N ALA A 87 10.35 -1.15 7.85
CA ALA A 87 11.37 -1.91 7.14
C ALA A 87 10.90 -3.34 6.80
N ALA A 88 10.21 -4.00 7.72
CA ALA A 88 9.62 -5.32 7.47
C ALA A 88 8.50 -5.27 6.42
N LEU A 89 7.68 -4.23 6.41
CA LEU A 89 6.64 -4.04 5.39
C LEU A 89 7.24 -3.75 4.02
N VAL A 90 8.24 -2.87 3.93
CA VAL A 90 8.96 -2.57 2.69
C VAL A 90 9.60 -3.84 2.14
N LYS A 91 10.30 -4.61 2.99
CA LYS A 91 10.88 -5.89 2.59
C LYS A 91 9.85 -6.85 2.01
N ARG A 92 8.66 -6.94 2.61
CA ARG A 92 7.57 -7.77 2.09
C ARG A 92 7.14 -7.31 0.70
N VAL A 93 7.04 -6.01 0.46
CA VAL A 93 6.70 -5.47 -0.86
C VAL A 93 7.81 -5.77 -1.87
N ASP A 94 9.08 -5.60 -1.48
CA ASP A 94 10.24 -5.94 -2.33
C ASP A 94 10.22 -7.43 -2.74
N GLU A 95 9.93 -8.33 -1.79
CA GLU A 95 9.78 -9.78 -2.06
C GLU A 95 8.66 -10.05 -3.09
N MET A 96 7.52 -9.37 -2.96
CA MET A 96 6.40 -9.50 -3.91
C MET A 96 6.76 -8.95 -5.31
N PHE A 97 7.57 -7.89 -5.38
CA PHE A 97 8.11 -7.38 -6.64
C PHE A 97 9.04 -8.39 -7.30
N GLU A 98 9.96 -8.98 -6.55
CA GLU A 98 10.86 -10.01 -7.08
C GLU A 98 10.09 -11.23 -7.60
N GLU A 99 9.04 -11.67 -6.90
CA GLU A 99 8.16 -12.75 -7.36
C GLU A 99 7.45 -12.39 -8.66
N LEU A 100 6.93 -11.16 -8.77
CA LEU A 100 6.32 -10.66 -10.00
C LEU A 100 7.30 -10.68 -11.16
N MET A 101 8.52 -10.16 -10.97
CA MET A 101 9.55 -10.12 -12.01
C MET A 101 9.96 -11.53 -12.45
N LYS A 102 10.14 -12.46 -11.50
CA LYS A 102 10.43 -13.88 -11.82
C LYS A 102 9.33 -14.53 -12.65
N ALA A 103 8.06 -14.21 -12.36
CA ALA A 103 6.93 -14.74 -13.13
C ALA A 103 6.95 -14.22 -14.57
N ILE A 104 7.22 -12.92 -14.76
CA ILE A 104 7.35 -12.30 -16.09
C ILE A 104 8.52 -12.93 -16.86
N ASP A 105 9.71 -13.00 -16.27
CA ASP A 105 10.90 -13.57 -16.92
C ASP A 105 10.69 -15.04 -17.31
N SER A 106 10.02 -15.81 -16.46
CA SER A 106 9.72 -17.23 -16.72
C SER A 106 8.75 -17.43 -17.87
N ASP A 107 7.76 -16.56 -18.06
CA ASP A 107 6.86 -16.62 -19.21
C ASP A 107 7.61 -16.33 -20.52
N THR A 108 8.56 -15.38 -20.49
CA THR A 108 9.39 -15.02 -21.65
C THR A 108 10.39 -16.10 -22.09
N LEU A 109 10.75 -17.05 -21.23
CA LEU A 109 11.68 -18.16 -21.52
C LEU A 109 10.99 -19.44 -22.03
N ASN A 110 9.66 -19.50 -21.93
CA ASN A 110 8.86 -20.66 -22.34
C ASN A 110 8.12 -20.45 -23.68
N GLU A 111 8.37 -19.32 -24.37
CA GLU A 111 8.01 -19.04 -25.76
C GLU A 111 9.23 -19.17 -26.69
#